data_AF-Q2KYQ2-F1
#
_entry.id   AF-Q2KYQ2-F1
#
_cell.length_a   1.000
_cell.length_b   1.000
_cell.length_c   1.000
_cell.angle_alpha   90.00
_cell.angle_beta   90.00
_cell.angle_gamma   90.00
#
_symmetry.space_group_name_H-M   'P 1'
#
loop_
_entity.id
_entity.type
_entity.pdbx_description
1 polymer ?
#
loop_
_entity_poly.entity_id
_entity_poly.type
_entity_poly.pdbx_seq_one_letter_code
_entity_poly.pdbx_strand_id
1 'polypeptide(L)'
;MFGLFKKKAQAVLPNPEVQAEFIDRVSQAAADFLAALSDTQGLDYQPASVALLDRVAARVRAGTLSLSPIQRVGMAAYLYEVARRAHGGQYEVCDNDDPVVLVIGEPVFDVCLCGISRVESTLQGRVQEPLAVFYGRFEAAVRAARPALLR
;
A
#
# COMPACT_ATOMS: atom_id res chain seq x y z
N MET A 1 -5.10 -10.58 22.96
CA MET A 1 -5.17 -9.10 22.94
C MET A 1 -3.81 -8.60 22.48
N PHE A 2 -3.66 -8.22 21.22
CA PHE A 2 -2.39 -7.72 20.68
C PHE A 2 -2.34 -6.21 20.87
N GLY A 3 -1.45 -5.75 21.75
CA GLY A 3 -1.22 -4.34 22.06
C GLY A 3 -0.02 -3.80 21.30
N LEU A 4 -0.22 -3.45 20.03
CA LEU A 4 0.73 -2.57 19.31
C LEU A 4 0.61 -1.11 19.77
N PHE A 5 -0.46 -0.76 20.49
CA PHE A 5 -0.69 0.59 21.02
C PHE A 5 -0.21 0.73 22.47
N LYS A 6 1.10 0.85 22.70
CA LYS A 6 1.70 1.52 23.87
C LYS A 6 3.24 1.52 23.80
N LYS A 7 3.81 2.08 22.75
CA LYS A 7 5.06 2.84 22.91
C LYS A 7 4.71 4.30 22.69
N LYS A 8 4.97 5.11 23.72
CA LYS A 8 4.76 6.56 23.78
C LYS A 8 5.50 7.27 22.63
N ALA A 9 4.94 7.29 21.43
CA ALA A 9 4.88 8.53 20.70
C ALA A 9 3.63 9.23 21.25
N GLN A 10 3.75 10.48 21.68
CA GLN A 10 2.58 11.27 22.00
C GLN A 10 1.58 11.11 20.86
N ALA A 11 0.29 10.99 21.18
CA ALA A 11 -0.78 11.22 20.21
C ALA A 11 -0.71 12.69 19.78
N VAL A 12 0.34 13.03 19.04
CA VAL A 12 0.40 14.20 18.19
C VAL A 12 -0.62 13.86 17.15
N LEU A 13 -1.80 14.48 17.22
CA LEU A 13 -2.69 14.54 16.07
C LEU A 13 -1.80 14.77 14.86
N PRO A 14 -1.79 13.86 13.86
CA PRO A 14 -0.77 13.88 12.84
C PRO A 14 -0.76 15.28 12.24
N ASN A 15 0.41 15.94 12.30
CA ASN A 15 0.52 17.31 11.82
C ASN A 15 -0.01 17.32 10.37
N PRO A 16 -1.09 18.06 10.06
CA PRO A 16 -1.69 18.03 8.73
C PRO A 16 -0.69 18.34 7.62
N GLU A 17 0.31 19.17 7.90
CA GLU A 17 1.41 19.49 6.98
C GLU A 17 2.30 18.27 6.71
N VAL A 18 2.62 17.49 7.76
CA VAL A 18 3.41 16.27 7.63
C VAL A 18 2.63 15.20 6.85
N GLN A 19 1.34 15.05 7.12
CA GLN A 19 0.50 14.13 6.34
C GLN A 19 0.38 14.55 4.89
N ALA A 20 0.26 15.86 4.61
CA ALA A 20 0.27 16.37 3.25
C ALA A 20 1.59 16.03 2.53
N GLU A 21 2.74 16.20 3.20
CA GLU A 21 4.04 15.82 2.65
C GLU A 21 4.16 14.31 2.36
N PHE A 22 3.65 13.46 3.26
CA PHE A 22 3.58 12.01 3.02
C PHE A 22 2.68 11.69 1.83
N ILE A 23 1.49 12.30 1.75
CA ILE A 23 0.56 12.11 0.64
C ILE A 23 1.22 12.52 -0.68
N ASP A 24 1.91 13.66 -0.73
CA ASP A 24 2.58 14.13 -1.94
C ASP A 24 3.70 13.18 -2.36
N ARG A 25 4.53 12.71 -1.42
CA ARG A 25 5.62 11.76 -1.70
C ARG A 25 5.10 10.41 -2.19
N VAL A 26 4.06 9.87 -1.55
CA VAL A 26 3.47 8.58 -1.95
C VAL A 26 2.78 8.74 -3.30
N SER A 27 2.06 9.83 -3.52
CA SER A 27 1.41 10.13 -4.81
C SER A 27 2.43 10.27 -5.95
N GLN A 28 3.56 10.95 -5.70
CA GLN A 28 4.63 11.09 -6.67
C GLN A 28 5.28 9.73 -6.98
N ALA A 29 5.57 8.92 -5.96
CA ALA A 29 6.13 7.58 -6.17
C ALA A 29 5.18 6.67 -6.98
N ALA A 30 3.87 6.77 -6.74
CA ALA A 30 2.86 6.06 -7.54
C ALA A 30 2.84 6.55 -8.99
N ALA A 31 2.94 7.87 -9.22
CA ALA A 31 3.03 8.45 -10.56
C ALA A 31 4.31 8.02 -11.31
N ASP A 32 5.45 7.99 -10.63
CA ASP A 32 6.73 7.54 -11.19
C ASP A 32 6.68 6.05 -11.59
N PHE A 33 5.97 5.24 -10.81
CA PHE A 33 5.68 3.85 -11.18
C PHE A 33 4.84 3.77 -12.45
N LEU A 34 3.76 4.54 -12.56
CA LEU A 34 2.93 4.56 -13.77
C LEU A 34 3.73 5.02 -15.00
N ALA A 35 4.59 6.02 -14.85
CA ALA A 35 5.45 6.52 -15.93
C ALA A 35 6.48 5.47 -16.41
N ALA A 36 6.80 4.46 -15.58
CA ALA A 36 7.66 3.36 -15.96
C ALA A 36 6.96 2.29 -16.81
N LEU A 37 5.63 2.33 -16.91
CA LEU A 37 4.85 1.35 -17.66
C LEU A 37 4.58 1.86 -19.08
N SER A 38 4.69 0.95 -20.06
CA SER A 38 4.33 1.22 -21.45
C SER A 38 2.81 1.32 -21.68
N ASP A 39 2.02 0.78 -20.75
CA ASP A 39 0.56 0.77 -20.78
C ASP A 39 0.04 0.92 -19.35
N THR A 40 -0.76 1.95 -19.14
CA THR A 40 -1.38 2.28 -17.85
C THR A 40 -2.91 2.23 -17.93
N GLN A 41 -3.48 1.68 -19.01
CA GLN A 41 -4.92 1.63 -19.20
C GLN A 41 -5.59 0.84 -18.06
N GLY A 42 -6.51 1.50 -17.36
CA GLY A 42 -7.22 0.93 -16.22
C GLY A 42 -6.49 1.04 -14.87
N LEU A 43 -5.27 1.58 -14.83
CA LEU A 43 -4.60 1.96 -13.59
C LEU A 43 -5.08 3.35 -13.11
N ASP A 44 -6.36 3.44 -12.76
CA ASP A 44 -7.09 4.67 -12.42
C ASP A 44 -7.26 4.95 -10.90
N TYR A 45 -6.54 4.21 -10.07
CA TYR A 45 -6.61 4.24 -8.61
C TYR A 45 -7.93 3.74 -8.00
N GLN A 46 -8.76 3.04 -8.77
CA GLN A 46 -9.93 2.34 -8.23
C GLN A 46 -9.54 0.96 -7.67
N PRO A 47 -10.29 0.40 -6.69
CA PRO A 47 -10.06 -0.95 -6.16
C PRO A 47 -9.86 -2.03 -7.24
N ALA A 48 -10.59 -1.94 -8.35
CA ALA A 48 -10.49 -2.88 -9.47
C ALA A 48 -9.12 -2.86 -10.17
N SER A 49 -8.37 -1.75 -10.09
CA SER A 49 -7.06 -1.61 -10.74
C SER A 49 -5.97 -2.44 -10.07
N VAL A 50 -6.17 -2.90 -8.83
CA VAL A 50 -5.20 -3.75 -8.11
C VAL A 50 -4.93 -5.06 -8.86
N ALA A 51 -5.92 -5.62 -9.55
CA ALA A 51 -5.73 -6.82 -10.37
C ALA A 51 -4.77 -6.60 -11.56
N LEU A 52 -4.57 -5.35 -11.99
CA LEU A 52 -3.57 -5.02 -13.02
C LEU A 52 -2.15 -5.02 -12.44
N LEU A 53 -1.98 -4.74 -11.15
CA LEU A 53 -0.69 -4.86 -10.45
C LEU A 53 -0.20 -6.31 -10.47
N ASP A 54 -1.09 -7.29 -10.37
CA ASP A 54 -0.74 -8.70 -10.51
C ASP A 54 -0.18 -9.04 -11.90
N ARG A 55 -0.72 -8.40 -12.95
CA ARG A 55 -0.20 -8.55 -14.33
C ARG A 55 1.17 -7.91 -14.48
N VAL A 56 1.37 -6.73 -13.89
CA VAL A 56 2.67 -6.05 -13.83
C VAL A 56 3.69 -6.96 -13.14
N ALA A 57 3.35 -7.52 -11.97
CA ALA A 57 4.22 -8.44 -11.25
C ALA A 57 4.54 -9.71 -12.06
N ALA A 58 3.57 -10.27 -12.78
CA ALA A 58 3.80 -11.41 -13.66
C ALA A 58 4.81 -11.07 -14.78
N ARG A 59 4.71 -9.88 -15.39
CA ARG A 59 5.66 -9.41 -16.41
C ARG A 59 7.07 -9.22 -15.85
N VAL A 60 7.19 -8.70 -14.62
CA VAL A 60 8.47 -8.55 -13.93
C VAL A 60 9.10 -9.92 -13.66
N ARG A 61 8.34 -10.88 -13.13
CA ARG A 61 8.83 -12.26 -12.91
C ARG A 61 9.23 -12.95 -14.20
N ALA A 62 8.52 -12.70 -15.29
CA ALA A 62 8.85 -13.23 -16.61
C ALA A 62 10.06 -12.53 -17.27
N GLY A 63 10.61 -11.48 -16.66
CA GLY A 63 11.72 -10.69 -17.22
C GLY A 63 11.34 -9.78 -18.39
N THR A 64 10.04 -9.67 -18.71
CA THR A 64 9.52 -8.84 -19.81
C THR A 64 9.29 -7.38 -19.42
N LEU A 65 9.46 -7.07 -18.13
CA LEU A 65 9.44 -5.73 -17.56
C LEU A 65 10.50 -5.67 -16.47
N SER A 66 11.30 -4.60 -16.46
CA SER A 66 12.25 -4.35 -15.38
C SER A 66 11.80 -3.11 -14.62
N LEU A 67 11.68 -3.22 -13.30
CA LEU A 67 11.41 -2.10 -12.41
C LEU A 67 12.63 -1.87 -11.53
N SER A 68 13.11 -0.63 -11.48
CA SER A 68 14.13 -0.18 -10.55
C SER A 68 13.61 -0.27 -9.10
N PRO A 69 14.50 -0.30 -8.09
CA PRO A 69 14.06 -0.39 -6.68
C PRO A 69 13.02 0.68 -6.29
N ILE A 70 13.21 1.92 -6.76
CA ILE A 70 12.27 3.01 -6.49
C ILE A 70 10.92 2.81 -7.19
N GLN A 71 10.88 2.22 -8.39
CA GLN A 71 9.64 1.89 -9.09
C GLN A 71 8.89 0.72 -8.44
N ARG A 72 9.59 -0.23 -7.81
CA ARG A 72 8.96 -1.29 -7.01
C ARG A 72 8.28 -0.73 -5.77
N VAL A 73 8.93 0.21 -5.08
CA VAL A 73 8.30 1.00 -4.01
C VAL A 73 7.13 1.82 -4.55
N GLY A 74 7.27 2.41 -5.74
CA GLY A 74 6.18 3.13 -6.42
C GLY A 74 4.96 2.26 -6.71
N MET A 75 5.15 0.97 -7.00
CA MET A 75 4.03 0.02 -7.13
C MET A 75 3.29 -0.21 -5.81
N ALA A 76 4.00 -0.25 -4.68
CA ALA A 76 3.38 -0.27 -3.35
C ALA A 76 2.70 1.06 -3.01
N ALA A 77 3.30 2.19 -3.39
CA ALA A 77 2.69 3.51 -3.27
C ALA A 77 1.38 3.62 -4.06
N TYR A 78 1.32 3.02 -5.25
CA TYR A 78 0.08 2.94 -6.02
C TYR A 78 -1.01 2.14 -5.28
N LEU A 79 -0.66 0.99 -4.68
CA LEU A 79 -1.57 0.20 -3.85
C LEU A 79 -2.09 1.01 -2.65
N TYR A 80 -1.22 1.78 -2.00
CA TYR A 80 -1.63 2.68 -0.92
C TYR A 80 -2.58 3.77 -1.40
N GLU A 81 -2.33 4.38 -2.55
CA GLU A 81 -3.21 5.41 -3.10
C GLU A 81 -4.58 4.87 -3.48
N VAL A 82 -4.68 3.62 -3.98
CA VAL A 82 -5.97 2.95 -4.18
C VAL A 82 -6.73 2.85 -2.86
N ALA A 83 -6.08 2.33 -1.82
CA ALA A 83 -6.67 2.16 -0.50
C ALA A 83 -7.10 3.50 0.12
N ARG A 84 -6.20 4.49 0.10
CA ARG A 84 -6.41 5.80 0.72
C ARG A 84 -7.51 6.60 0.03
N ARG A 85 -7.62 6.54 -1.29
CA ARG A 85 -8.69 7.22 -2.02
C ARG A 85 -10.05 6.57 -1.79
N ALA A 86 -10.09 5.25 -1.61
CA ALA A 86 -11.33 4.51 -1.37
C ALA A 86 -11.85 4.67 0.07
N HIS A 87 -10.95 4.76 1.05
CA HIS A 87 -11.30 4.62 2.47
C HIS A 87 -10.75 5.71 3.38
N GLY A 88 -9.95 6.65 2.86
CA GLY A 88 -9.23 7.65 3.66
C GLY A 88 -8.03 7.03 4.38
N GLY A 89 -7.77 7.50 5.59
CA GLY A 89 -6.64 7.03 6.40
C GLY A 89 -5.40 7.90 6.30
N GLN A 90 -4.38 7.50 7.04
CA GLN A 90 -3.16 8.26 7.28
C GLN A 90 -1.94 7.38 7.10
N TYR A 91 -0.85 8.01 6.67
CA TYR A 91 0.44 7.33 6.54
C TYR A 91 1.17 7.35 7.87
N GLU A 92 1.70 6.19 8.26
CA GLU A 92 2.52 6.02 9.46
C GLU A 92 3.86 5.36 9.13
N VAL A 93 4.85 5.62 9.99
CA VAL A 93 6.14 4.94 9.96
C VAL A 93 6.03 3.66 10.79
N CYS A 94 6.39 2.51 10.22
CA CYS A 94 6.24 1.21 10.89
C CYS A 94 7.59 0.55 11.22
N ASP A 95 8.21 -0.14 10.28
CA ASP A 95 9.45 -0.89 10.48
C ASP A 95 10.36 -0.87 9.24
N ASN A 96 11.41 -1.68 9.22
CA ASN A 96 12.37 -1.68 8.11
C ASN A 96 11.84 -2.35 6.84
N ASP A 97 10.91 -3.31 6.96
CA ASP A 97 10.34 -4.01 5.82
C ASP A 97 9.24 -3.17 5.18
N ASP A 98 8.50 -2.42 5.99
CA ASP A 98 7.50 -1.44 5.58
C ASP A 98 7.75 -0.09 6.28
N PRO A 99 8.70 0.73 5.77
CA PRO A 99 9.03 2.03 6.36
C PRO A 99 7.87 3.01 6.37
N VAL A 100 6.89 2.81 5.48
CA VAL A 100 5.63 3.55 5.46
C VAL A 100 4.49 2.56 5.27
N VAL A 101 3.45 2.70 6.07
CA VAL A 101 2.20 1.92 6.01
C VAL A 101 1.00 2.88 5.94
N LEU A 102 -0.13 2.38 5.44
CA LEU A 102 -1.39 3.11 5.48
C LEU A 102 -2.26 2.55 6.62
N VAL A 103 -2.74 3.41 7.50
CA VAL A 103 -3.64 3.07 8.61
C VAL A 103 -5.01 3.69 8.36
N ILE A 104 -6.07 2.87 8.47
CA ILE A 104 -7.46 3.27 8.24
C ILE A 104 -8.34 2.92 9.44
N GLY A 105 -9.31 3.80 9.73
CA GLY A 105 -10.40 3.55 10.69
C GLY A 105 -10.25 4.26 12.03
N GLU A 106 -9.12 4.94 12.25
CA GLU A 106 -8.88 5.64 13.50
C GLU A 106 -9.90 6.77 13.71
N PRO A 107 -10.30 7.03 14.97
CA PRO A 107 -9.84 6.41 16.22
C PRO A 107 -10.65 5.15 16.64
N VAL A 108 -11.55 4.64 15.80
CA VAL A 108 -12.54 3.62 16.18
C VAL A 108 -11.98 2.20 16.05
N PHE A 109 -11.20 1.95 15.00
CA PHE A 109 -10.49 0.70 14.74
C PHE A 109 -9.26 1.01 13.88
N ASP A 110 -8.32 0.08 13.77
CA ASP A 110 -7.12 0.25 12.96
C ASP A 110 -6.92 -0.92 12.00
N VAL A 111 -6.97 -0.65 10.71
CA VAL A 111 -6.50 -1.58 9.68
C VAL A 111 -5.23 -1.01 9.08
N CYS A 112 -4.12 -1.71 9.32
CA CYS A 112 -2.81 -1.35 8.81
C CYS A 112 -2.47 -2.17 7.56
N LEU A 113 -2.13 -1.46 6.48
CA LEU A 113 -1.72 -2.03 5.20
C LEU A 113 -0.21 -1.87 5.04
N CYS A 114 0.51 -2.98 5.14
CA CYS A 114 1.93 -3.13 4.84
C CYS A 114 2.09 -3.57 3.38
N GLY A 115 2.30 -2.60 2.49
CA GLY A 115 2.29 -2.80 1.04
C GLY A 115 3.67 -3.02 0.43
N ILE A 116 4.75 -2.48 1.02
CA ILE A 116 6.09 -2.50 0.43
C ILE A 116 6.64 -3.93 0.44
N SER A 117 6.67 -4.57 1.62
CA SER A 117 7.17 -5.94 1.76
C SER A 117 6.29 -6.94 0.98
N ARG A 118 4.97 -6.73 0.98
CA ARG A 118 4.00 -7.53 0.24
C ARG A 118 4.22 -7.46 -1.27
N VAL A 119 4.37 -6.25 -1.82
CA VAL A 119 4.62 -6.03 -3.25
C VAL A 119 5.97 -6.62 -3.64
N GLU A 120 7.03 -6.37 -2.86
CA GLU A 120 8.36 -6.93 -3.14
C GLU A 120 8.33 -8.46 -3.17
N SER A 121 7.66 -9.09 -2.21
CA SER A 121 7.47 -10.54 -2.17
C SER A 121 6.69 -11.08 -3.39
N THR A 122 5.71 -10.31 -3.88
CA THR A 122 4.93 -10.64 -5.08
C THR A 122 5.78 -10.53 -6.34
N LEU A 123 6.58 -9.47 -6.47
CA LEU A 123 7.50 -9.25 -7.59
C LEU A 123 8.59 -10.32 -7.66
N GLN A 124 9.01 -10.86 -6.51
CA GLN A 124 9.99 -11.94 -6.42
C GLN A 124 9.37 -13.34 -6.56
N GLY A 125 8.03 -13.45 -6.62
CA GLY A 125 7.33 -14.73 -6.68
C GLY A 125 7.41 -15.56 -5.40
N ARG A 126 7.75 -14.93 -4.26
CA ARG A 126 7.83 -15.58 -2.95
C ARG A 126 6.46 -15.87 -2.34
N VAL A 127 5.42 -15.18 -2.80
CA VAL A 127 4.04 -15.40 -2.40
C VAL A 127 3.19 -15.67 -3.63
N GLN A 128 2.33 -16.69 -3.54
CA GLN A 128 1.42 -17.08 -4.63
C GLN A 128 0.07 -16.36 -4.58
N GLU A 129 -0.35 -15.88 -3.40
CA GLU A 129 -1.58 -15.10 -3.26
C GLU A 129 -1.46 -13.81 -4.11
N PRO A 130 -2.40 -13.55 -5.04
CA PRO A 130 -2.44 -12.31 -5.81
C PRO A 130 -2.65 -11.07 -4.94
N LEU A 131 -2.10 -9.93 -5.34
CA LEU A 131 -2.30 -8.64 -4.69
C LEU A 131 -3.78 -8.27 -4.64
N ALA A 132 -4.57 -8.59 -5.66
CA ALA A 132 -6.02 -8.35 -5.62
C ALA A 132 -6.72 -9.12 -4.49
N VAL A 133 -6.30 -10.37 -4.21
CA VAL A 133 -6.86 -11.17 -3.11
C VAL A 133 -6.43 -10.63 -1.76
N PHE A 134 -5.14 -10.27 -1.63
CA PHE A 134 -4.60 -9.59 -0.46
C PHE A 134 -5.36 -8.29 -0.14
N TYR A 135 -5.56 -7.45 -1.16
CA TYR A 135 -6.29 -6.20 -1.04
C TYR A 135 -7.77 -6.42 -0.69
N GLY A 136 -8.42 -7.44 -1.25
CA GLY A 136 -9.79 -7.80 -0.86
C GLY A 136 -9.93 -8.17 0.62
N ARG A 137 -8.90 -8.78 1.23
CA ARG A 137 -8.87 -9.04 2.69
C ARG A 137 -8.74 -7.76 3.50
N PHE A 138 -7.94 -6.81 3.02
CA PHE A 138 -7.86 -5.47 3.60
C PHE A 138 -9.22 -4.77 3.56
N GLU A 139 -9.89 -4.71 2.41
CA GLU A 139 -11.22 -4.11 2.27
C GLU A 139 -12.27 -4.80 3.16
N ALA A 140 -12.19 -6.12 3.29
CA ALA A 140 -13.07 -6.87 4.18
C ALA A 140 -12.86 -6.51 5.66
N ALA A 141 -11.61 -6.29 6.08
CA ALA A 141 -11.30 -5.85 7.44
C ALA A 141 -11.81 -4.43 7.71
N VAL A 142 -11.58 -3.50 6.77
CA VAL A 142 -12.06 -2.10 6.86
C VAL A 142 -13.58 -2.06 6.96
N ARG A 143 -14.28 -2.79 6.09
CA ARG A 143 -15.75 -2.85 6.09
C ARG A 143 -16.32 -3.48 7.36
N ALA A 144 -15.62 -4.45 7.94
CA ALA A 144 -16.02 -5.08 9.19
C ALA A 144 -15.64 -4.26 10.43
N ALA A 145 -15.00 -3.10 10.26
CA ALA A 145 -14.42 -2.31 11.35
C ALA A 145 -13.57 -3.17 12.31
N ARG A 146 -12.85 -4.14 11.75
CA ARG A 146 -12.11 -5.15 12.51
C ARG A 146 -10.62 -4.81 12.48
N PRO A 147 -9.99 -4.58 13.64
CA PRO A 147 -8.55 -4.35 13.70
C PRO A 147 -7.77 -5.46 13.00
N ALA A 148 -6.85 -5.08 12.12
CA ALA A 148 -6.09 -6.04 11.33
C ALA A 148 -4.77 -5.44 10.83
N LEU A 149 -3.75 -6.30 10.73
CA LEU A 149 -2.45 -5.98 10.18
C LEU A 149 -2.22 -6.88 8.97
N LEU A 150 -2.15 -6.28 7.78
CA LEU A 150 -2.06 -6.98 6.50
C LEU A 150 -0.65 -6.77 5.93
N ARG A 151 0.12 -7.85 5.76
CA ARG A 151 1.50 -7.90 5.28
C ARG A 151 1.72 -9.17 4.43
#